data_AF-A0AAD8W0S6-F1
#
_entry.id   AF-A0AAD8W0S6-F1
#
_cell.length_a   1.000
_cell.length_b   1.000
_cell.length_c   1.000
_cell.angle_alpha   90.00
_cell.angle_beta   90.00
_cell.angle_gamma   90.00
#
_symmetry.space_group_name_H-M   'P 1'
#
loop_
_entity.id
_entity.type
_entity.pdbx_description
1 polymer ?
#
loop_
_entity_poly.entity_id
_entity_poly.type
_entity_poly.pdbx_seq_one_letter_code
_entity_poly.pdbx_strand_id
1 'polypeptide(L)'
;MRLRGAVKELDSAWYDATNNLMLTADARKALFEELLWEHRELAEAHDKCQVIPEASIDALKEQLAAAQREKDQLIQQHQEELSAHKTSYQELKSQLIQLGLDHAKVLKAAEADAAAKMDEALEDARNATVVLRAELEELAKARKGAEEKAARLEEEHKECNQLILQTDALAYRLFPDSQTYAVKKVNARRTVQGQANLAVPWTPNDHLDPLAWRGGAGYFLPNRDRLKGAGRRIREWQCSAARAGADSALRVACSWYPELDLDALTGVREGAETDLDPILTAKRQDRAYRIAEYAEMRTFIPPPPDVKDYLDEAEDEAEEEPLDDAGTGDVPPEAPAA
;
A
#
# COMPACT_ATOMS: atom_id res chain seq x y z
N MET A 1 64.74 -47.92 -67.74
CA MET A 1 65.47 -47.14 -68.77
C MET A 1 66.94 -46.86 -68.44
N ARG A 2 67.37 -46.61 -67.18
CA ARG A 2 68.77 -46.26 -66.84
C ARG A 2 69.85 -47.26 -67.32
N LEU A 3 69.62 -48.57 -67.24
CA LEU A 3 70.61 -49.59 -67.65
C LEU A 3 71.04 -49.50 -69.13
N ARG A 4 70.20 -48.95 -70.03
CA ARG A 4 70.53 -48.82 -71.45
C ARG A 4 71.41 -47.60 -71.78
N GLY A 5 71.62 -46.71 -70.82
CA GLY A 5 72.58 -45.59 -70.90
C GLY A 5 74.00 -46.03 -70.53
N ALA A 6 74.15 -46.69 -69.38
CA ALA A 6 75.44 -47.16 -68.87
C ALA A 6 76.21 -48.05 -69.86
N VAL A 7 75.53 -48.92 -70.60
CA VAL A 7 76.16 -49.77 -71.64
C VAL A 7 76.78 -48.93 -72.77
N LYS A 8 76.16 -47.81 -73.16
CA LYS A 8 76.72 -46.93 -74.20
C LYS A 8 77.92 -46.12 -73.72
N GLU A 9 77.95 -45.74 -72.44
CA GLU A 9 79.10 -45.06 -71.84
C GLU A 9 80.29 -46.03 -71.70
N LEU A 10 80.03 -47.30 -71.36
CA LEU A 10 81.03 -48.37 -71.38
C LEU A 10 81.58 -48.64 -72.80
N ASP A 11 80.73 -48.77 -73.81
CA ASP A 11 81.18 -48.95 -75.21
C ASP A 11 82.06 -47.78 -75.69
N SER A 12 81.71 -46.54 -75.32
CA SER A 12 82.50 -45.35 -75.65
C SER A 12 83.86 -45.35 -74.94
N ALA A 13 83.89 -45.62 -73.63
CA ALA A 13 85.12 -45.68 -72.85
C ALA A 13 86.06 -46.81 -73.35
N TRP A 14 85.51 -47.93 -73.82
CA TRP A 14 86.28 -49.03 -74.40
C TRP A 14 86.91 -48.66 -75.74
N TYR A 15 86.21 -47.88 -76.57
CA TYR A 15 86.75 -47.34 -77.82
C TYR A 15 87.84 -46.28 -77.62
N ASP A 16 87.73 -45.46 -76.57
CA ASP A 16 88.76 -44.47 -76.23
C ASP A 16 89.99 -45.11 -75.56
N ALA A 17 89.79 -46.14 -74.72
CA ALA A 17 90.88 -46.89 -74.10
C ALA A 17 91.69 -47.72 -75.12
N THR A 18 91.05 -48.26 -76.15
CA THR A 18 91.73 -49.05 -77.19
C THR A 18 92.52 -48.20 -78.20
N ASN A 19 92.11 -46.95 -78.45
CA ASN A 19 92.80 -46.05 -79.38
C ASN A 19 94.09 -45.43 -78.81
N ASN A 20 94.25 -45.36 -77.48
CA ASN A 20 95.32 -44.57 -76.86
C ASN A 20 96.52 -45.41 -76.37
N LEU A 21 96.87 -46.46 -77.11
CA LEU A 21 97.66 -47.56 -76.56
C LEU A 21 98.79 -48.11 -77.46
N MET A 22 99.82 -47.28 -77.70
CA MET A 22 101.18 -47.79 -77.92
C MET A 22 101.85 -48.26 -76.60
N LEU A 23 101.06 -48.86 -75.69
CA LEU A 23 101.61 -49.53 -74.52
C LEU A 23 102.22 -50.88 -74.91
N THR A 24 103.31 -51.22 -74.21
CA THR A 24 104.02 -52.50 -74.32
C THR A 24 103.10 -53.68 -74.03
N ALA A 25 103.47 -54.86 -74.53
CA ALA A 25 102.67 -56.08 -74.40
C ALA A 25 102.31 -56.40 -72.93
N ASP A 26 103.22 -56.08 -71.99
CA ASP A 26 103.03 -56.33 -70.56
C ASP A 26 101.90 -55.50 -69.94
N ALA A 27 101.75 -54.22 -70.33
CA ALA A 27 100.69 -53.37 -69.81
C ALA A 27 99.31 -53.73 -70.40
N ARG A 28 99.26 -54.22 -71.65
CA ARG A 28 98.04 -54.84 -72.21
C ARG A 28 97.67 -56.12 -71.48
N LYS A 29 98.66 -56.92 -71.08
CA LYS A 29 98.46 -58.13 -70.29
C LYS A 29 97.94 -57.82 -68.89
N ALA A 30 98.49 -56.81 -68.20
CA ALA A 30 98.04 -56.38 -66.88
C ALA A 30 96.57 -55.94 -66.89
N LEU A 31 96.18 -55.05 -67.82
CA LEU A 31 94.78 -54.63 -67.97
C LEU A 31 93.84 -55.79 -68.31
N PHE A 32 94.31 -56.79 -69.07
CA PHE A 32 93.51 -57.99 -69.39
C PHE A 32 93.35 -58.92 -68.18
N GLU A 33 94.36 -59.09 -67.34
CA GLU A 33 94.25 -59.84 -66.08
C GLU A 33 93.36 -59.12 -65.06
N GLU A 34 93.40 -57.78 -65.01
CA GLU A 34 92.49 -56.95 -64.21
C GLU A 34 91.02 -57.08 -64.67
N LEU A 35 90.77 -56.95 -65.98
CA LEU A 35 89.43 -57.19 -66.57
C LEU A 35 88.92 -58.62 -66.37
N LEU A 36 89.81 -59.62 -66.42
CA LEU A 36 89.45 -61.01 -66.09
C LEU A 36 89.14 -61.21 -64.61
N TRP A 37 89.81 -60.47 -63.72
CA TRP A 37 89.52 -60.48 -62.29
C TRP A 37 88.16 -59.82 -62.02
N GLU A 38 87.88 -58.63 -62.57
CA GLU A 38 86.56 -57.98 -62.48
C GLU A 38 85.46 -58.85 -63.07
N HIS A 39 85.68 -59.48 -64.24
CA HIS A 39 84.71 -60.41 -64.82
C HIS A 39 84.49 -61.65 -63.96
N ARG A 40 85.51 -62.17 -63.27
CA ARG A 40 85.36 -63.27 -62.31
C ARG A 40 84.60 -62.83 -61.07
N GLU A 41 84.90 -61.66 -60.51
CA GLU A 41 84.19 -61.14 -59.33
C GLU A 41 82.72 -60.84 -59.66
N LEU A 42 82.43 -60.27 -60.84
CA LEU A 42 81.07 -60.11 -61.35
C LEU A 42 80.37 -61.44 -61.61
N ALA A 43 81.07 -62.46 -62.11
CA ALA A 43 80.50 -63.81 -62.28
C ALA A 43 80.19 -64.46 -60.92
N GLU A 44 81.08 -64.35 -59.93
CA GLU A 44 80.82 -64.84 -58.57
C GLU A 44 79.69 -64.07 -57.88
N ALA A 45 79.59 -62.75 -58.09
CA ALA A 45 78.48 -61.94 -57.59
C ALA A 45 77.17 -62.30 -58.28
N HIS A 46 77.20 -62.60 -59.58
CA HIS A 46 76.05 -63.06 -60.36
C HIS A 46 75.58 -64.45 -59.90
N ASP A 47 76.48 -65.41 -59.67
CA ASP A 47 76.14 -66.73 -59.11
C ASP A 47 75.55 -66.60 -57.69
N LYS A 48 76.12 -65.72 -56.85
CA LYS A 48 75.55 -65.39 -55.52
C LYS A 48 74.17 -64.72 -55.60
N CYS A 49 73.85 -64.03 -56.70
CA CYS A 49 72.52 -63.43 -56.94
C CYS A 49 71.53 -64.36 -57.66
N GLN A 50 72.00 -65.33 -58.46
CA GLN A 50 71.14 -66.28 -59.16
C GLN A 50 70.48 -67.28 -58.20
N VAL A 51 71.08 -67.52 -57.03
CA VAL A 51 70.49 -68.36 -55.98
C VAL A 51 69.77 -67.50 -54.92
N ILE A 52 68.82 -66.67 -55.36
CA ILE A 52 67.63 -66.46 -54.52
C ILE A 52 66.88 -67.80 -54.56
N PRO A 53 66.72 -68.52 -53.44
CA PRO A 53 66.00 -69.79 -53.46
C PRO A 53 64.57 -69.55 -53.97
N GLU A 54 64.05 -70.44 -54.83
CA GLU A 54 62.65 -70.35 -55.29
C GLU A 54 61.69 -70.31 -54.09
N ALA A 55 62.03 -71.00 -53.00
CA ALA A 55 61.36 -70.92 -51.71
C ALA A 55 61.26 -69.49 -51.11
N SER A 56 62.28 -68.63 -51.28
CA SER A 56 62.22 -67.22 -50.85
C SER A 56 61.33 -66.38 -51.78
N ILE A 57 61.28 -66.70 -53.07
CA ILE A 57 60.36 -66.06 -54.02
C ILE A 57 58.92 -66.43 -53.69
N ASP A 58 58.65 -67.69 -53.36
CA ASP A 58 57.30 -68.15 -52.99
C ASP A 58 56.86 -67.62 -51.62
N ALA A 59 57.76 -67.54 -50.64
CA ALA A 59 57.48 -66.86 -49.37
C ALA A 59 57.13 -65.37 -49.57
N LEU A 60 57.81 -64.66 -50.48
CA LEU A 60 57.48 -63.27 -50.82
C LEU A 60 56.14 -63.15 -51.57
N LYS A 61 55.78 -64.11 -52.44
CA LYS A 61 54.45 -64.17 -53.07
C LYS A 61 53.35 -64.41 -52.02
N GLU A 62 53.60 -65.27 -51.04
CA GLU A 62 52.65 -65.56 -49.96
C GLU A 62 52.47 -64.35 -49.04
N GLN A 63 53.56 -63.66 -48.66
CA GLN A 63 53.49 -62.38 -47.93
C GLN A 63 52.75 -61.31 -48.72
N LEU A 64 53.03 -61.17 -50.03
CA LEU A 64 52.30 -60.23 -50.88
C LEU A 64 50.80 -60.56 -50.94
N ALA A 65 50.44 -61.85 -51.09
CA ALA A 65 49.05 -62.29 -51.08
C ALA A 65 48.37 -62.09 -49.71
N ALA A 66 49.09 -62.26 -48.60
CA ALA A 66 48.60 -61.95 -47.26
C ALA A 66 48.32 -60.45 -47.09
N ALA A 67 49.29 -59.59 -47.41
CA ALA A 67 49.12 -58.13 -47.35
C ALA A 67 48.01 -57.63 -48.30
N GLN A 68 47.81 -58.30 -49.45
CA GLN A 68 46.71 -58.01 -50.36
C GLN A 68 45.35 -58.34 -49.73
N ARG A 69 45.22 -59.51 -49.07
CA ARG A 69 44.00 -59.88 -48.33
C ARG A 69 43.72 -58.94 -47.16
N GLU A 70 44.73 -58.56 -46.39
CA GLU A 70 44.60 -57.59 -45.28
C GLU A 70 44.14 -56.23 -45.80
N LYS A 71 44.72 -55.75 -46.91
CA LYS A 71 44.28 -54.52 -47.57
C LYS A 71 42.81 -54.61 -48.02
N ASP A 72 42.40 -55.72 -48.64
CA ASP A 72 41.04 -55.90 -49.11
C ASP A 72 40.04 -56.00 -47.93
N GLN A 73 40.44 -56.63 -46.80
CA GLN A 73 39.69 -56.62 -45.55
C GLN A 73 39.53 -55.22 -44.95
N LEU A 74 40.61 -54.43 -44.89
CA LEU A 74 40.56 -53.03 -44.41
C LEU A 74 39.67 -52.15 -45.30
N ILE A 75 39.67 -52.38 -46.62
CA ILE A 75 38.76 -51.70 -47.55
C ILE A 75 37.30 -52.07 -47.26
N GLN A 76 36.99 -53.35 -46.97
CA GLN A 76 35.66 -53.79 -46.59
C GLN A 76 35.21 -53.17 -45.27
N GLN A 77 36.03 -53.27 -44.22
CA GLN A 77 35.76 -52.64 -42.91
C GLN A 77 35.48 -51.14 -43.04
N HIS A 78 36.30 -50.41 -43.80
CA HIS A 78 36.09 -48.98 -44.00
C HIS A 78 34.81 -48.67 -44.79
N GLN A 79 34.41 -49.52 -45.73
CA GLN A 79 33.12 -49.38 -46.44
C GLN A 79 31.93 -49.65 -45.51
N GLU A 80 32.03 -50.65 -44.64
CA GLU A 80 31.03 -50.96 -43.62
C GLU A 80 30.88 -49.80 -42.63
N GLU A 81 31.99 -49.28 -42.07
CA GLU A 81 32.02 -48.09 -41.20
C GLU A 81 31.40 -46.86 -41.88
N LEU A 82 31.75 -46.59 -43.14
CA LEU A 82 31.15 -45.49 -43.91
C LEU A 82 29.65 -45.69 -44.14
N SER A 83 29.16 -46.92 -44.25
CA SER A 83 27.72 -47.22 -44.36
C SER A 83 27.00 -47.06 -43.01
N ALA A 84 27.62 -47.47 -41.91
CA ALA A 84 27.14 -47.29 -40.55
C ALA A 84 27.05 -45.80 -40.19
N HIS A 85 28.09 -45.00 -40.48
CA HIS A 85 28.07 -43.56 -40.28
C HIS A 85 27.04 -42.84 -41.15
N LYS A 86 26.81 -43.29 -42.39
CA LYS A 86 25.74 -42.73 -43.25
C LYS A 86 24.35 -43.02 -42.69
N THR A 87 24.11 -44.23 -42.20
CA THR A 87 22.81 -44.60 -41.61
C THR A 87 22.57 -43.88 -40.29
N SER A 88 23.54 -43.85 -39.38
CA SER A 88 23.44 -43.10 -38.12
C SER A 88 23.25 -41.59 -38.33
N TYR A 89 23.88 -41.01 -39.36
CA TYR A 89 23.68 -39.60 -39.72
C TYR A 89 22.25 -39.33 -40.22
N GLN A 90 21.66 -40.19 -41.05
CA GLN A 90 20.28 -40.01 -41.50
C GLN A 90 19.28 -40.20 -40.34
N GLU A 91 19.56 -41.10 -39.40
CA GLU A 91 18.73 -41.28 -38.22
C GLU A 91 18.80 -40.07 -37.28
N LEU A 92 20.00 -39.58 -36.94
CA LEU A 92 20.16 -38.35 -36.15
C LEU A 92 19.50 -37.15 -36.83
N LYS A 93 19.56 -37.08 -38.17
CA LYS A 93 18.89 -36.04 -38.95
C LYS A 93 17.37 -36.14 -38.87
N SER A 94 16.78 -37.34 -38.95
CA SER A 94 15.33 -37.52 -38.84
C SER A 94 14.85 -37.24 -37.42
N GLN A 95 15.58 -37.69 -36.40
CA GLN A 95 15.33 -37.36 -34.99
C GLN A 95 15.36 -35.85 -34.74
N LEU A 96 16.36 -35.13 -35.28
CA LEU A 96 16.47 -33.67 -35.13
C LEU A 96 15.29 -32.93 -35.80
N ILE A 97 14.87 -33.37 -36.99
CA ILE A 97 13.69 -32.81 -37.68
C ILE A 97 12.42 -33.07 -36.85
N GLN A 98 12.25 -34.29 -36.32
CA GLN A 98 11.09 -34.65 -35.52
C GLN A 98 11.01 -33.84 -34.22
N LEU A 99 12.12 -33.73 -33.48
CA LEU A 99 12.21 -32.87 -32.29
C LEU A 99 11.91 -31.40 -32.61
N GLY A 100 12.42 -30.88 -33.73
CA GLY A 100 12.10 -29.53 -34.18
C GLY A 100 10.61 -29.31 -34.47
N LEU A 101 9.95 -30.30 -35.10
CA LEU A 101 8.50 -30.26 -35.35
C LEU A 101 7.69 -30.35 -34.06
N ASP A 102 8.09 -31.21 -33.11
CA ASP A 102 7.34 -31.39 -31.86
C ASP A 102 7.54 -30.21 -30.91
N HIS A 103 8.75 -29.63 -30.82
CA HIS A 103 8.99 -28.36 -30.14
C HIS A 103 8.15 -27.22 -30.75
N ALA A 104 8.07 -27.13 -32.08
CA ALA A 104 7.25 -26.11 -32.75
C ALA A 104 5.74 -26.28 -32.49
N LYS A 105 5.24 -27.52 -32.31
CA LYS A 105 3.85 -27.76 -31.87
C LYS A 105 3.63 -27.31 -30.43
N VAL A 106 4.53 -27.68 -29.52
CA VAL A 106 4.44 -27.31 -28.09
C VAL A 106 4.49 -25.79 -27.91
N LEU A 107 5.39 -25.10 -28.62
CA LEU A 107 5.46 -23.63 -28.60
C LEU A 107 4.15 -23.00 -29.10
N LYS A 108 3.58 -23.46 -30.23
CA LYS A 108 2.30 -22.95 -30.73
C LYS A 108 1.12 -23.21 -29.79
N ALA A 109 1.11 -24.35 -29.09
CA ALA A 109 0.09 -24.63 -28.08
C ALA A 109 0.25 -23.68 -26.87
N ALA A 110 1.48 -23.50 -26.38
CA ALA A 110 1.77 -22.57 -25.28
C ALA A 110 1.46 -21.10 -25.64
N GLU A 111 1.73 -20.68 -26.88
CA GLU A 111 1.35 -19.36 -27.41
C GLU A 111 -0.17 -19.19 -27.45
N ALA A 112 -0.93 -20.19 -27.90
CA ALA A 112 -2.39 -20.15 -27.91
C ALA A 112 -3.00 -20.13 -26.50
N ASP A 113 -2.47 -20.95 -25.58
CA ASP A 113 -2.89 -20.98 -24.17
C ASP A 113 -2.57 -19.66 -23.45
N ALA A 114 -1.44 -19.02 -23.78
CA ALA A 114 -1.06 -17.72 -23.25
C ALA A 114 -1.95 -16.59 -23.80
N ALA A 115 -2.28 -16.62 -25.09
CA ALA A 115 -3.21 -15.67 -25.70
C ALA A 115 -4.61 -15.77 -25.07
N ALA A 116 -5.15 -16.98 -24.92
CA ALA A 116 -6.46 -17.21 -24.29
C ALA A 116 -6.52 -16.66 -22.85
N LYS A 117 -5.46 -16.86 -22.05
CA LYS A 117 -5.35 -16.30 -20.69
C LYS A 117 -5.25 -14.78 -20.66
N MET A 118 -4.63 -14.16 -21.67
CA MET A 118 -4.60 -12.70 -21.80
C MET A 118 -5.96 -12.14 -22.18
N ASP A 119 -6.70 -12.79 -23.09
CA ASP A 119 -8.05 -12.38 -23.45
C ASP A 119 -9.03 -12.51 -22.27
N GLU A 120 -8.94 -13.58 -21.49
CA GLU A 120 -9.70 -13.77 -20.24
C GLU A 120 -9.39 -12.65 -19.22
N ALA A 121 -8.11 -12.39 -18.94
CA ALA A 121 -7.69 -11.32 -18.04
C ALA A 121 -8.08 -9.91 -18.53
N LEU A 122 -8.16 -9.69 -19.84
CA LEU A 122 -8.63 -8.43 -20.42
C LEU A 122 -10.14 -8.25 -20.26
N GLU A 123 -10.95 -9.30 -20.35
CA GLU A 123 -12.38 -9.21 -20.05
C GLU A 123 -12.65 -9.04 -18.55
N ASP A 124 -11.91 -9.73 -17.67
CA ASP A 124 -12.00 -9.49 -16.22
C ASP A 124 -11.64 -8.04 -15.86
N ALA A 125 -10.60 -7.48 -16.47
CA ALA A 125 -10.25 -6.08 -16.32
C ALA A 125 -11.36 -5.13 -16.83
N ARG A 126 -11.99 -5.43 -17.98
CA ARG A 126 -13.14 -4.67 -18.50
C ARG A 126 -14.30 -4.71 -17.51
N ASN A 127 -14.68 -5.90 -17.03
CA ASN A 127 -15.75 -6.09 -16.05
C ASN A 127 -15.46 -5.30 -14.76
N ALA A 128 -14.24 -5.38 -14.22
CA ALA A 128 -13.83 -4.60 -13.06
C ALA A 128 -13.94 -3.07 -13.28
N THR A 129 -13.56 -2.56 -14.46
CA THR A 129 -13.73 -1.12 -14.76
C THR A 129 -15.19 -0.67 -14.85
N VAL A 130 -16.10 -1.56 -15.28
CA VAL A 130 -17.55 -1.28 -15.29
C VAL A 130 -18.09 -1.21 -13.85
N VAL A 131 -17.70 -2.14 -12.98
CA VAL A 131 -18.09 -2.12 -11.56
C VAL A 131 -17.58 -0.85 -10.87
N LEU A 132 -16.29 -0.52 -11.01
CA LEU A 132 -15.70 0.69 -10.43
C LEU A 132 -16.36 1.98 -10.94
N ARG A 133 -16.79 2.04 -12.21
CA ARG A 133 -17.57 3.18 -12.72
C ARG A 133 -18.93 3.30 -12.03
N ALA A 134 -19.65 2.19 -11.83
CA ALA A 134 -20.94 2.19 -11.14
C ALA A 134 -20.80 2.61 -9.67
N GLU A 135 -19.76 2.15 -8.97
CA GLU A 135 -19.45 2.57 -7.60
C GLU A 135 -19.13 4.07 -7.52
N LEU A 136 -18.35 4.60 -8.45
CA LEU A 136 -18.07 6.05 -8.52
C LEU A 136 -19.33 6.88 -8.80
N GLU A 137 -20.26 6.38 -9.61
CA GLU A 137 -21.55 7.04 -9.85
C GLU A 137 -22.44 7.05 -8.60
N GLU A 138 -22.49 5.97 -7.83
CA GLU A 138 -23.21 5.93 -6.54
C GLU A 138 -22.56 6.83 -5.48
N LEU A 139 -21.23 6.85 -5.39
CA LEU A 139 -20.52 7.79 -4.52
C LEU A 139 -20.76 9.26 -4.91
N ALA A 140 -20.85 9.57 -6.21
CA ALA A 140 -21.19 10.91 -6.68
C ALA A 140 -22.63 11.30 -6.30
N LYS A 141 -23.60 10.39 -6.40
CA LYS A 141 -24.98 10.61 -5.93
C LYS A 141 -25.03 10.82 -4.42
N ALA A 142 -24.35 9.98 -3.64
CA ALA A 142 -24.27 10.08 -2.19
C ALA A 142 -23.64 11.41 -1.75
N ARG A 143 -22.54 11.83 -2.39
CA ARG A 143 -21.90 13.13 -2.16
C ARG A 143 -22.84 14.29 -2.45
N LYS A 144 -23.53 14.29 -3.61
CA LYS A 144 -24.50 15.34 -3.95
C LYS A 144 -25.62 15.42 -2.91
N GLY A 145 -26.14 14.28 -2.47
CA GLY A 145 -27.15 14.22 -1.39
C GLY A 145 -26.64 14.71 -0.03
N ALA A 146 -25.34 14.60 0.26
CA ALA A 146 -24.71 15.18 1.44
C ALA A 146 -24.53 16.70 1.30
N GLU A 147 -24.11 17.20 0.14
CA GLU A 147 -24.00 18.63 -0.17
C GLU A 147 -25.37 19.33 -0.10
N GLU A 148 -26.44 18.71 -0.63
CA GLU A 148 -27.82 19.21 -0.50
C GLU A 148 -28.32 19.24 0.96
N LYS A 149 -27.95 18.26 1.79
CA LYS A 149 -28.27 18.25 3.23
C LYS A 149 -27.50 19.33 3.99
N ALA A 150 -26.22 19.53 3.68
CA ALA A 150 -25.40 20.59 4.28
C ALA A 150 -25.99 21.98 3.97
N ALA A 151 -26.39 22.23 2.72
CA ALA A 151 -27.04 23.48 2.32
C ALA A 151 -28.34 23.77 3.11
N ARG A 152 -29.18 22.74 3.36
CA ARG A 152 -30.39 22.89 4.20
C ARG A 152 -30.03 23.23 5.66
N LEU A 153 -29.07 22.52 6.24
CA LEU A 153 -28.62 22.79 7.61
C LEU A 153 -28.02 24.21 7.75
N GLU A 154 -27.35 24.73 6.72
CA GLU A 154 -26.90 26.12 6.70
C GLU A 154 -28.05 27.14 6.64
N GLU A 155 -29.16 26.81 5.97
CA GLU A 155 -30.36 27.64 5.91
C GLU A 155 -31.10 27.65 7.26
N GLU A 156 -31.37 26.47 7.82
CA GLU A 156 -31.90 26.29 9.19
C GLU A 156 -31.02 27.01 10.24
N HIS A 157 -29.70 26.99 10.07
CA HIS A 157 -28.78 27.71 10.94
C HIS A 157 -28.88 29.24 10.80
N LYS A 158 -29.12 29.77 9.59
CA LYS A 158 -29.37 31.21 9.38
C LYS A 158 -30.67 31.64 10.07
N GLU A 159 -31.73 30.84 9.97
CA GLU A 159 -32.99 31.08 10.67
C GLU A 159 -32.83 31.07 12.20
N CYS A 160 -32.15 30.05 12.75
CA CYS A 160 -31.85 29.98 14.18
C CYS A 160 -31.07 31.21 14.69
N ASN A 161 -30.06 31.67 13.94
CA ASN A 161 -29.32 32.87 14.32
C ASN A 161 -30.17 34.14 14.24
N GLN A 162 -31.09 34.26 13.28
CA GLN A 162 -32.04 35.37 13.24
C GLN A 162 -32.99 35.36 14.45
N LEU A 163 -33.51 34.20 14.85
CA LEU A 163 -34.35 34.06 16.04
C LEU A 163 -33.59 34.40 17.34
N ILE A 164 -32.32 34.02 17.45
CA ILE A 164 -31.45 34.41 18.56
C ILE A 164 -31.30 35.95 18.59
N LEU A 165 -30.95 36.58 17.48
CA LEU A 165 -30.80 38.04 17.40
C LEU A 165 -32.09 38.79 17.72
N GLN A 166 -33.26 38.29 17.29
CA GLN A 166 -34.57 38.84 17.66
C GLN A 166 -34.85 38.68 19.16
N THR A 167 -34.55 37.52 19.73
CA THR A 167 -34.74 37.23 21.17
C THR A 167 -33.85 38.13 22.02
N ASP A 168 -32.57 38.26 21.65
CA ASP A 168 -31.62 39.15 22.32
C ASP A 168 -32.09 40.61 22.22
N ALA A 169 -32.53 41.07 21.04
CA ALA A 169 -33.07 42.43 20.84
C ALA A 169 -34.32 42.71 21.70
N LEU A 170 -35.18 41.71 21.93
CA LEU A 170 -36.30 41.82 22.86
C LEU A 170 -35.82 41.85 24.32
N ALA A 171 -34.84 41.03 24.70
CA ALA A 171 -34.24 41.05 26.02
C ALA A 171 -33.57 42.41 26.34
N TYR A 172 -32.84 43.00 25.38
CA TYR A 172 -32.28 44.36 25.48
C TYR A 172 -33.36 45.41 25.77
N ARG A 173 -34.53 45.32 25.14
CA ARG A 173 -35.65 46.26 25.34
C ARG A 173 -36.36 46.07 26.67
N LEU A 174 -36.52 44.83 27.11
CA LEU A 174 -37.26 44.49 28.33
C LEU A 174 -36.43 44.67 29.60
N PHE A 175 -35.10 44.48 29.54
CA PHE A 175 -34.23 44.42 30.72
C PHE A 175 -32.90 45.19 30.53
N PRO A 176 -32.92 46.52 30.29
CA PRO A 176 -31.71 47.31 30.04
C PRO A 176 -30.67 47.21 31.18
N ASP A 177 -31.11 47.18 32.45
CA ASP A 177 -30.22 47.11 33.60
C ASP A 177 -29.61 45.71 33.82
N SER A 178 -30.27 44.65 33.31
CA SER A 178 -29.76 43.28 33.43
C SER A 178 -28.46 43.09 32.64
N GLN A 179 -28.32 43.76 31.50
CA GLN A 179 -27.09 43.81 30.71
C GLN A 179 -25.97 44.46 31.52
N THR A 180 -26.20 45.64 32.09
CA THR A 180 -25.22 46.34 32.94
C THR A 180 -24.77 45.49 34.13
N TYR A 181 -25.68 44.71 34.72
CA TYR A 181 -25.36 43.75 35.79
C TYR A 181 -24.57 42.54 35.28
N ALA A 182 -24.97 41.93 34.16
CA ALA A 182 -24.25 40.81 33.55
C ALA A 182 -22.83 41.19 33.12
N VAL A 183 -22.66 42.35 32.46
CA VAL A 183 -21.37 42.96 32.10
C VAL A 183 -20.49 43.14 33.34
N LYS A 184 -21.03 43.73 34.42
CA LYS A 184 -20.31 43.86 35.70
C LYS A 184 -19.89 42.51 36.28
N LYS A 185 -20.76 41.49 36.26
CA LYS A 185 -20.50 40.17 36.82
C LYS A 185 -19.47 39.37 36.00
N VAL A 186 -19.50 39.47 34.68
CA VAL A 186 -18.48 38.88 33.78
C VAL A 186 -17.13 39.60 33.94
N ASN A 187 -17.11 40.92 33.98
CA ASN A 187 -15.88 41.69 34.19
C ASN A 187 -15.25 41.42 35.57
N ALA A 188 -16.07 41.28 36.62
CA ALA A 188 -15.62 40.88 37.96
C ALA A 188 -15.00 39.46 37.95
N ARG A 189 -15.61 38.50 37.24
CA ARG A 189 -15.03 37.16 37.06
C ARG A 189 -13.71 37.19 36.29
N ARG A 190 -13.61 37.98 35.21
CA ARG A 190 -12.36 38.16 34.44
C ARG A 190 -11.24 38.78 35.27
N THR A 191 -11.55 39.69 36.18
CA THR A 191 -10.56 40.24 37.13
C THR A 191 -10.10 39.18 38.14
N VAL A 192 -11.02 38.38 38.69
CA VAL A 192 -10.69 37.25 39.58
C VAL A 192 -9.85 36.17 38.87
N GLN A 193 -10.08 35.92 37.59
CA GLN A 193 -9.33 34.95 36.77
C GLN A 193 -8.04 35.51 36.14
N GLY A 194 -7.65 36.75 36.46
CA GLY A 194 -6.40 37.37 35.96
C GLY A 194 -6.39 37.77 34.48
N GLN A 195 -7.51 37.63 33.75
CA GLN A 195 -7.63 37.96 32.33
C GLN A 195 -7.99 39.45 32.10
N ALA A 196 -7.24 40.36 32.71
CA ALA A 196 -7.57 41.79 32.81
C ALA A 196 -7.24 42.65 31.55
N ASN A 197 -7.29 42.06 30.34
CA ASN A 197 -7.03 42.80 29.09
C ASN A 197 -8.31 43.44 28.53
N LEU A 198 -8.53 44.71 28.88
CA LEU A 198 -9.72 45.54 28.61
C LEU A 198 -9.95 45.96 27.13
N ALA A 199 -9.28 45.33 26.16
CA ALA A 199 -9.26 45.77 24.76
C ALA A 199 -9.76 44.72 23.75
N VAL A 200 -10.29 43.57 24.19
CA VAL A 200 -10.92 42.60 23.29
C VAL A 200 -12.38 43.02 23.06
N PRO A 201 -12.80 43.34 21.83
CA PRO A 201 -14.20 43.62 21.53
C PRO A 201 -15.05 42.37 21.73
N TRP A 202 -16.28 42.55 22.21
CA TRP A 202 -17.22 41.46 22.50
C TRP A 202 -17.37 40.50 21.31
N THR A 203 -16.89 39.28 21.48
CA THR A 203 -17.17 38.15 20.60
C THR A 203 -18.45 37.45 21.05
N PRO A 204 -19.20 36.80 20.14
CA PRO A 204 -20.33 35.96 20.52
C PRO A 204 -19.97 34.82 21.51
N ASN A 205 -18.69 34.44 21.61
CA ASN A 205 -18.20 33.48 22.59
C ASN A 205 -18.16 34.06 24.02
N ASP A 206 -17.98 35.37 24.20
CA ASP A 206 -17.92 36.00 25.53
C ASP A 206 -19.27 35.90 26.29
N HIS A 207 -20.38 35.72 25.57
CA HIS A 207 -21.69 35.42 26.14
C HIS A 207 -21.88 33.94 26.53
N LEU A 208 -20.92 33.07 26.21
CA LEU A 208 -21.04 31.60 26.25
C LEU A 208 -19.92 30.91 27.06
N ASP A 209 -18.83 31.63 27.37
CA ASP A 209 -17.65 31.08 28.04
C ASP A 209 -17.73 30.81 29.57
N PRO A 210 -18.90 30.81 30.26
CA PRO A 210 -18.98 30.18 31.58
C PRO A 210 -18.97 28.64 31.57
N LEU A 211 -19.07 27.97 30.41
CA LEU A 211 -19.29 26.51 30.34
C LEU A 211 -18.48 25.74 29.27
N ALA A 212 -17.63 26.37 28.46
CA ALA A 212 -16.91 25.68 27.37
C ALA A 212 -15.63 24.93 27.80
N TRP A 213 -15.32 24.86 29.10
CA TRP A 213 -14.08 24.25 29.62
C TRP A 213 -14.27 22.86 30.25
N ARG A 214 -14.95 21.95 29.54
CA ARG A 214 -14.73 20.50 29.66
C ARG A 214 -15.19 19.78 28.39
N GLY A 215 -14.24 19.34 27.56
CA GLY A 215 -14.50 18.60 26.31
C GLY A 215 -13.70 19.13 25.13
N GLY A 216 -12.55 18.51 24.85
CA GLY A 216 -11.81 18.75 23.62
C GLY A 216 -12.39 17.96 22.43
N ALA A 217 -12.08 18.43 21.22
CA ALA A 217 -12.44 17.87 19.91
C ALA A 217 -13.93 17.91 19.51
N GLY A 218 -14.20 18.24 18.24
CA GLY A 218 -15.52 18.11 17.61
C GLY A 218 -16.13 19.42 17.11
N TYR A 219 -15.66 19.90 15.95
CA TYR A 219 -16.30 20.99 15.19
C TYR A 219 -17.68 20.56 14.61
N PHE A 220 -18.72 20.29 15.41
CA PHE A 220 -20.09 20.11 14.87
C PHE A 220 -21.28 20.30 15.83
N LEU A 221 -21.10 20.51 17.15
CA LEU A 221 -22.20 20.57 18.12
C LEU A 221 -22.50 21.89 18.90
N PRO A 222 -22.04 23.11 18.54
CA PRO A 222 -22.21 24.30 19.40
C PRO A 222 -23.66 24.65 19.80
N ASN A 223 -24.65 24.37 18.96
CA ASN A 223 -25.99 24.95 19.12
C ASN A 223 -26.88 24.20 20.13
N ARG A 224 -26.68 22.89 20.36
CA ARG A 224 -27.45 22.13 21.36
C ARG A 224 -27.23 22.69 22.77
N ASP A 225 -25.98 22.99 23.10
CA ASP A 225 -25.63 23.45 24.44
C ASP A 225 -25.87 24.96 24.63
N ARG A 226 -25.85 25.76 23.54
CA ARG A 226 -26.36 27.15 23.54
C ARG A 226 -27.86 27.20 23.87
N LEU A 227 -28.68 26.33 23.27
CA LEU A 227 -30.12 26.25 23.55
C LEU A 227 -30.40 25.77 24.98
N LYS A 228 -29.70 24.73 25.47
CA LYS A 228 -29.77 24.31 26.89
C LYS A 228 -29.40 25.46 27.84
N GLY A 229 -28.36 26.22 27.52
CA GLY A 229 -27.92 27.38 28.30
C GLY A 229 -28.96 28.49 28.35
N ALA A 230 -29.65 28.79 27.25
CA ALA A 230 -30.75 29.76 27.22
C ALA A 230 -31.94 29.28 28.07
N GLY A 231 -32.32 28.00 27.97
CA GLY A 231 -33.41 27.40 28.74
C GLY A 231 -33.18 27.37 30.26
N ARG A 232 -31.92 27.32 30.72
CA ARG A 232 -31.57 27.47 32.15
C ARG A 232 -31.78 28.91 32.63
N ARG A 233 -31.24 29.90 31.91
CA ARG A 233 -31.37 31.33 32.26
C ARG A 233 -32.82 31.80 32.36
N ILE A 234 -33.71 31.31 31.49
CA ILE A 234 -35.15 31.62 31.54
C ILE A 234 -35.79 31.09 32.82
N ARG A 235 -35.45 29.86 33.25
CA ARG A 235 -35.95 29.28 34.51
C ARG A 235 -35.42 30.01 35.73
N GLU A 236 -34.12 30.34 35.77
CA GLU A 236 -33.53 31.17 36.83
C GLU A 236 -34.24 32.53 36.97
N TRP A 237 -34.54 33.19 35.85
CA TRP A 237 -35.28 34.45 35.83
C TRP A 237 -36.72 34.30 36.34
N GLN A 238 -37.44 33.26 35.91
CA GLN A 238 -38.81 32.95 36.38
C GLN A 238 -38.83 32.72 37.90
N CYS A 239 -37.90 31.92 38.43
CA CYS A 239 -37.79 31.67 39.87
C CYS A 239 -37.51 32.96 40.66
N SER A 240 -36.61 33.83 40.18
CA SER A 240 -36.31 35.10 40.85
C SER A 240 -37.46 36.11 40.77
N ALA A 241 -38.18 36.17 39.65
CA ALA A 241 -39.39 37.00 39.53
C ALA A 241 -40.50 36.53 40.49
N ALA A 242 -40.69 35.21 40.64
CA ALA A 242 -41.62 34.64 41.61
C ALA A 242 -41.23 34.95 43.06
N ARG A 243 -39.94 34.83 43.42
CA ARG A 243 -39.40 35.21 44.74
C ARG A 243 -39.65 36.71 45.02
N ALA A 244 -39.41 37.58 44.05
CA ALA A 244 -39.65 39.03 44.20
C ALA A 244 -41.15 39.40 44.33
N GLY A 245 -42.02 38.72 43.58
CA GLY A 245 -43.48 38.85 43.72
C GLY A 245 -43.98 38.40 45.10
N ALA A 246 -43.44 37.29 45.61
CA ALA A 246 -43.76 36.79 46.95
C ALA A 246 -43.32 37.75 48.06
N ASP A 247 -42.08 38.25 48.03
CA ASP A 247 -41.59 39.26 49.00
C ASP A 247 -42.44 40.54 48.96
N SER A 248 -42.78 41.04 47.77
CA SER A 248 -43.65 42.21 47.62
C SER A 248 -45.05 41.98 48.23
N ALA A 249 -45.65 40.82 47.99
CA ALA A 249 -46.95 40.45 48.55
C ALA A 249 -46.90 40.31 50.08
N LEU A 250 -45.82 39.70 50.62
CA LEU A 250 -45.60 39.56 52.06
C LEU A 250 -45.40 40.92 52.74
N ARG A 251 -44.63 41.84 52.15
CA ARG A 251 -44.49 43.21 52.66
C ARG A 251 -45.82 43.94 52.75
N VAL A 252 -46.69 43.79 51.75
CA VAL A 252 -48.06 44.35 51.79
C VAL A 252 -48.86 43.72 52.93
N ALA A 253 -48.86 42.39 53.06
CA ALA A 253 -49.58 41.69 54.13
C ALA A 253 -49.10 42.12 55.54
N CYS A 254 -47.79 42.10 55.79
CA CYS A 254 -47.20 42.50 57.07
C CYS A 254 -47.38 44.00 57.37
N SER A 255 -47.52 44.86 56.34
CA SER A 255 -47.83 46.28 56.56
C SER A 255 -49.25 46.53 57.09
N TRP A 256 -50.18 45.59 56.86
CA TRP A 256 -51.55 45.66 57.38
C TRP A 256 -51.70 44.92 58.72
N TYR A 257 -50.85 43.92 58.97
CA TYR A 257 -50.84 43.11 60.19
C TYR A 257 -49.41 43.04 60.76
N PRO A 258 -49.00 44.00 61.61
CA PRO A 258 -47.63 44.07 62.12
C PRO A 258 -47.21 42.90 63.03
N GLU A 259 -48.19 42.20 63.62
CA GLU A 259 -48.00 41.05 64.52
C GLU A 259 -48.16 39.70 63.79
N LEU A 260 -48.09 39.69 62.46
CA LEU A 260 -48.33 38.50 61.65
C LEU A 260 -47.13 37.52 61.68
N ASP A 261 -47.28 36.43 62.43
CA ASP A 261 -46.32 35.32 62.44
C ASP A 261 -46.47 34.46 61.18
N LEU A 262 -45.44 34.48 60.33
CA LEU A 262 -45.38 33.75 59.06
C LEU A 262 -45.09 32.25 59.25
N ASP A 263 -44.40 31.87 60.34
CA ASP A 263 -44.05 30.48 60.62
C ASP A 263 -45.30 29.74 61.13
N ALA A 264 -46.08 30.39 62.01
CA ALA A 264 -47.39 29.89 62.44
C ALA A 264 -48.37 29.74 61.27
N LEU A 265 -48.41 30.69 60.33
CA LEU A 265 -49.23 30.60 59.11
C LEU A 265 -48.82 29.44 58.20
N THR A 266 -47.52 29.12 58.15
CA THR A 266 -47.02 28.00 57.34
C THR A 266 -47.53 26.66 57.88
N GLY A 267 -47.50 26.46 59.19
CA GLY A 267 -48.06 25.26 59.83
C GLY A 267 -49.59 25.13 59.72
N VAL A 268 -50.33 26.23 59.69
CA VAL A 268 -51.81 26.22 59.47
C VAL A 268 -52.18 25.91 58.01
N ARG A 269 -51.25 26.03 57.07
CA ARG A 269 -51.51 25.88 55.64
C ARG A 269 -51.38 24.45 55.12
N GLU A 270 -50.67 23.56 55.83
CA GLU A 270 -50.60 22.15 55.47
C GLU A 270 -52.00 21.50 55.54
N GLY A 271 -52.53 21.11 54.38
CA GLY A 271 -53.87 20.51 54.25
C GLY A 271 -55.03 21.49 54.11
N ALA A 272 -54.79 22.78 53.86
CA ALA A 272 -55.86 23.76 53.67
C ALA A 272 -56.77 23.42 52.47
N GLU A 273 -58.10 23.50 52.69
CA GLU A 273 -59.14 23.19 51.68
C GLU A 273 -58.99 24.04 50.39
N THR A 274 -58.38 25.22 50.50
CA THR A 274 -58.03 26.10 49.37
C THR A 274 -56.99 25.55 48.40
N ASP A 275 -56.24 24.52 48.77
CA ASP A 275 -55.29 23.78 47.93
C ASP A 275 -55.87 22.44 47.41
N LEU A 276 -57.05 22.02 47.90
CA LEU A 276 -57.70 20.76 47.53
C LEU A 276 -58.95 20.97 46.65
N ASP A 277 -59.74 22.03 46.88
CA ASP A 277 -60.89 22.37 46.03
C ASP A 277 -60.43 23.16 44.77
N PRO A 278 -60.70 22.67 43.54
CA PRO A 278 -60.38 23.41 42.32
C PRO A 278 -61.07 24.77 42.20
N ILE A 279 -62.26 24.97 42.78
CA ILE A 279 -62.99 26.25 42.73
C ILE A 279 -62.32 27.29 43.61
N LEU A 280 -61.88 26.91 44.81
CA LEU A 280 -61.12 27.79 45.71
C LEU A 280 -59.71 28.04 45.18
N THR A 281 -59.08 27.02 44.57
CA THR A 281 -57.80 27.16 43.87
C THR A 281 -57.88 28.17 42.73
N ALA A 282 -58.92 28.12 41.89
CA ALA A 282 -59.11 29.09 40.82
C ALA A 282 -59.31 30.53 41.36
N LYS A 283 -60.12 30.72 42.41
CA LYS A 283 -60.28 32.02 43.08
C LYS A 283 -58.98 32.53 43.71
N ARG A 284 -58.14 31.63 44.23
CA ARG A 284 -56.81 31.97 44.76
C ARG A 284 -55.86 32.39 43.63
N GLN A 285 -55.87 31.67 42.51
CA GLN A 285 -55.06 32.00 41.33
C GLN A 285 -55.47 33.36 40.75
N ASP A 286 -56.76 33.65 40.56
CA ASP A 286 -57.25 34.97 40.13
C ASP A 286 -56.76 36.10 41.04
N ARG A 287 -56.85 35.93 42.37
CA ARG A 287 -56.32 36.89 43.34
C ARG A 287 -54.79 37.00 43.29
N ALA A 288 -54.08 35.89 43.06
CA ALA A 288 -52.63 35.91 42.89
C ALA A 288 -52.21 36.65 41.61
N TYR A 289 -52.95 36.50 40.50
CA TYR A 289 -52.75 37.30 39.29
C TYR A 289 -52.99 38.79 39.55
N ARG A 290 -54.07 39.16 40.24
CA ARG A 290 -54.32 40.55 40.68
C ARG A 290 -53.19 41.11 41.54
N ILE A 291 -52.64 40.32 42.47
CA ILE A 291 -51.50 40.75 43.29
C ILE A 291 -50.22 40.88 42.45
N ALA A 292 -50.01 40.00 41.48
CA ALA A 292 -48.89 40.08 40.54
C ALA A 292 -48.96 41.30 39.61
N GLU A 293 -50.14 41.87 39.33
CA GLU A 293 -50.29 43.16 38.64
C GLU A 293 -49.69 44.33 39.45
N TYR A 294 -49.69 44.25 40.79
CA TYR A 294 -49.12 45.27 41.69
C TYR A 294 -47.66 45.01 42.07
N ALA A 295 -47.15 43.79 41.87
CA ALA A 295 -45.76 43.45 42.13
C ALA A 295 -44.86 43.81 40.93
N GLU A 296 -43.82 44.61 41.13
CA GLU A 296 -42.86 44.95 40.08
C GLU A 296 -41.90 43.78 39.78
N MET A 297 -42.41 42.75 39.10
CA MET A 297 -41.68 41.53 38.69
C MET A 297 -40.52 41.77 37.69
N ARG A 298 -40.20 43.04 37.38
CA ARG A 298 -39.08 43.44 36.51
C ARG A 298 -37.73 43.46 37.24
N THR A 299 -37.76 43.48 38.58
CA THR A 299 -36.55 43.60 39.41
C THR A 299 -36.03 42.22 39.83
N PHE A 300 -34.84 41.84 39.36
CA PHE A 300 -34.18 40.60 39.80
C PHE A 300 -33.68 40.76 41.23
N ILE A 301 -34.20 39.94 42.16
CA ILE A 301 -33.69 39.84 43.53
C ILE A 301 -32.84 38.56 43.63
N PRO A 302 -31.52 38.65 43.92
CA PRO A 302 -30.69 37.46 44.10
C PRO A 302 -31.11 36.67 45.36
N PRO A 303 -30.90 35.34 45.39
CA PRO A 303 -31.11 34.56 46.61
C PRO A 303 -30.22 35.07 47.75
N PRO A 304 -30.67 34.96 49.02
CA PRO A 304 -29.80 35.14 50.18
C PRO A 304 -28.58 34.19 50.10
N PRO A 305 -27.41 34.61 50.62
CA PRO A 305 -26.16 33.87 50.44
C PRO A 305 -26.16 32.44 51.01
N ASP A 306 -27.11 32.13 51.90
CA ASP A 306 -27.19 30.84 52.61
C ASP A 306 -28.12 29.82 51.92
N VAL A 307 -28.86 30.24 50.88
CA VAL A 307 -29.76 29.35 50.13
C VAL A 307 -28.98 28.65 49.01
N LYS A 308 -28.61 27.39 49.24
CA LYS A 308 -28.19 26.49 48.17
C LYS A 308 -29.40 26.15 47.30
N ASP A 309 -29.35 26.44 46.00
CA ASP A 309 -30.40 26.03 45.06
C ASP A 309 -30.33 24.50 44.89
N TYR A 310 -31.23 23.76 45.55
CA TYR A 310 -31.39 22.31 45.42
C TYR A 310 -32.06 21.95 44.09
N LEU A 311 -31.31 22.05 42.98
CA LEU A 311 -31.73 21.61 41.66
C LEU A 311 -30.69 20.63 41.09
N ASP A 312 -30.96 19.35 41.36
CA ASP A 312 -30.46 18.13 40.69
C ASP A 312 -28.92 17.94 40.61
N GLU A 313 -28.36 17.41 41.70
CA GLU A 313 -27.14 16.56 41.69
C GLU A 313 -27.53 15.07 41.83
N ALA A 314 -28.54 14.63 41.08
CA ALA A 314 -28.96 13.22 40.96
C ALA A 314 -29.32 12.95 39.48
N GLU A 315 -28.94 11.77 38.96
CA GLU A 315 -28.71 11.50 37.51
C GLU A 315 -27.43 12.23 37.02
N ASP A 316 -26.25 11.61 36.88
CA ASP A 316 -25.90 10.19 36.75
C ASP A 316 -24.66 9.80 37.59
N GLU A 317 -24.83 9.06 38.69
CA GLU A 317 -23.80 8.15 39.20
C GLU A 317 -24.08 6.75 38.62
N ALA A 318 -23.71 6.56 37.36
CA ALA A 318 -23.65 5.24 36.74
C ALA A 318 -22.26 4.65 36.95
N GLU A 319 -22.21 3.66 37.84
CA GLU A 319 -21.06 2.89 38.33
C GLU A 319 -19.86 2.75 37.35
N GLU A 320 -18.66 3.11 37.83
CA GLU A 320 -17.40 2.74 37.18
C GLU A 320 -17.17 1.23 37.32
N GLU A 321 -17.34 0.45 36.24
CA GLU A 321 -16.72 -0.88 36.16
C GLU A 321 -15.21 -0.73 35.87
N PRO A 322 -14.32 -1.30 36.70
CA PRO A 322 -12.88 -1.28 36.43
C PRO A 322 -12.54 -2.38 35.41
N LEU A 323 -12.31 -1.98 34.16
CA LEU A 323 -11.69 -2.85 33.16
C LEU A 323 -10.17 -2.79 33.28
N ASP A 324 -9.64 -3.73 34.07
CA ASP A 324 -8.22 -4.04 34.17
C ASP A 324 -7.65 -4.63 32.87
N ASP A 325 -6.32 -4.49 32.77
CA ASP A 325 -5.35 -5.38 32.11
C ASP A 325 -4.89 -5.12 30.66
N ALA A 326 -3.58 -5.37 30.48
CA ALA A 326 -2.75 -5.51 29.28
C ALA A 326 -2.94 -4.49 28.13
N GLY A 327 -1.96 -3.66 27.75
CA GLY A 327 -0.51 -3.71 27.98
C GLY A 327 0.25 -4.25 26.77
N THR A 328 1.38 -3.62 26.44
CA THR A 328 2.29 -3.90 25.30
C THR A 328 1.71 -3.66 23.89
N GLY A 329 2.45 -3.11 22.91
CA GLY A 329 3.80 -2.54 22.91
C GLY A 329 4.51 -2.71 21.56
N ASP A 330 5.04 -1.62 20.97
CA ASP A 330 6.16 -1.49 20.00
C ASP A 330 6.03 -0.09 19.32
N VAL A 331 6.87 0.96 19.50
CA VAL A 331 8.35 1.11 19.54
C VAL A 331 9.03 0.58 18.26
N PRO A 332 10.11 1.22 17.73
CA PRO A 332 10.38 2.59 17.27
C PRO A 332 10.60 2.57 15.71
N PRO A 333 11.53 3.29 15.02
CA PRO A 333 12.37 4.49 15.25
C PRO A 333 12.09 5.58 14.15
N GLU A 334 12.94 6.51 13.68
CA GLU A 334 14.36 6.90 13.93
C GLU A 334 14.61 8.41 13.60
N ALA A 335 15.86 8.85 13.67
CA ALA A 335 16.39 10.10 13.09
C ALA A 335 16.99 9.84 11.67
N PRO A 336 17.74 10.74 10.98
CA PRO A 336 18.09 12.14 11.27
C PRO A 336 17.98 13.13 10.06
N ALA A 337 18.31 14.40 10.33
CA ALA A 337 18.95 15.40 9.44
C ALA A 337 18.43 15.71 8.01
N ALA A 338 18.13 17.01 7.80
CA ALA A 338 18.56 17.79 6.63
C ALA A 338 18.81 19.24 7.07
#